data_AF-A0A0C3NCM3-F1
#
_entry.id   AF-A0A0C3NCM3-F1
#
_cell.length_a   1.000
_cell.length_b   1.000
_cell.length_c   1.000
_cell.angle_alpha   90.00
_cell.angle_beta   90.00
_cell.angle_gamma   90.00
#
_symmetry.space_group_name_H-M   'P 1'
#
loop_
_entity.id
_entity.type
_entity.pdbx_description
1 polymer ?
#
loop_
_entity_poly.entity_id
_entity_poly.type
_entity_poly.pdbx_seq_one_letter_code
_entity_poly.pdbx_strand_id
1 'polypeptide(L)'
;MELDFLCWLICLDRIGVVSESDHVALVIRAFWRYIQVMRVLQSTYWLEPAGSHGVWGLDDYHFLPFLFGSAQLRGHKYLRPKTIYDAEVVDELANDYMYFACIKFINSIKTASLRWHSPMLDVILAVKTWEKVNAGMIEMYKAEVLGKLPVIQHFLFGSILPYEGPPPSEAGDKNAHHGRVHEGWGDCCGIPIPSAFAAAQDREGREMIGGGGGAGIRPVPFD
;
A
#
# COMPACT_ATOMS: atom_id res chain seq x y z
N MET A 1 -1.71 10.16 -3.70
CA MET A 1 -0.66 10.60 -2.75
C MET A 1 0.68 9.94 -2.99
N GLU A 2 0.83 8.61 -2.89
CA GLU A 2 2.14 7.94 -3.14
C GLU A 2 2.67 8.20 -4.57
N LEU A 3 1.81 8.06 -5.58
CA LEU A 3 2.14 8.40 -6.97
C LEU A 3 2.57 9.87 -7.12
N ASP A 4 1.90 10.79 -6.46
CA ASP A 4 2.21 12.22 -6.54
C ASP A 4 3.60 12.52 -5.97
N PHE A 5 4.00 11.82 -4.90
CA PHE A 5 5.35 11.94 -4.35
C PHE A 5 6.40 11.41 -5.35
N LEU A 6 6.12 10.30 -6.04
CA LEU A 6 6.99 9.82 -7.12
C LEU A 6 7.07 10.83 -8.27
N CYS A 7 5.96 11.44 -8.66
CA CYS A 7 5.92 12.50 -9.66
C CYS A 7 6.73 13.73 -9.24
N TRP A 8 6.68 14.10 -7.96
CA TRP A 8 7.50 15.17 -7.40
C TRP A 8 9.00 14.85 -7.53
N LEU A 9 9.43 13.62 -7.20
CA LEU A 9 10.82 13.18 -7.42
C LEU A 9 11.22 13.23 -8.90
N ILE A 10 10.34 12.79 -9.81
CA ILE A 10 10.56 12.87 -11.26
C ILE A 10 10.71 14.33 -11.70
N CYS A 11 9.92 15.25 -11.14
CA CYS A 11 10.02 16.66 -11.46
C CYS A 11 11.38 17.24 -11.04
N LEU A 12 11.90 16.88 -9.86
CA LEU A 12 13.23 17.31 -9.40
C LEU A 12 14.34 16.84 -10.35
N ASP A 13 14.24 15.61 -10.86
CA ASP A 13 15.17 15.04 -11.83
C ASP A 13 15.09 15.77 -13.17
N ARG A 14 13.87 15.99 -13.70
CA ARG A 14 13.65 16.69 -14.98
C ARG A 14 14.14 18.13 -15.01
N ILE A 15 14.10 18.83 -13.88
CA ILE A 15 14.62 20.21 -13.77
C ILE A 15 16.10 20.26 -13.38
N GLY A 16 16.76 19.11 -13.22
CA GLY A 16 18.20 19.01 -12.94
C GLY A 16 18.60 19.35 -11.50
N VAL A 17 17.69 19.29 -10.52
CA VAL A 17 18.04 19.44 -9.10
C VAL A 17 18.80 18.23 -8.58
N VAL A 18 18.52 17.07 -9.17
CA VAL A 18 19.18 15.79 -8.89
C VAL A 18 19.66 15.19 -10.21
N SER A 19 20.59 14.26 -10.10
CA SER A 19 21.19 13.56 -11.24
C SER A 19 21.06 12.04 -11.10
N GLU A 20 21.45 11.31 -12.15
CA GLU A 20 21.39 9.84 -12.15
C GLU A 20 22.15 9.21 -10.96
N SER A 21 23.26 9.82 -10.51
CA SER A 21 23.99 9.32 -9.34
C SER A 21 23.19 9.39 -8.04
N ASP A 22 22.14 10.21 -7.98
CA ASP A 22 21.29 10.39 -6.81
C ASP A 22 20.10 9.42 -6.79
N HIS A 23 19.78 8.75 -7.90
CA HIS A 23 18.55 7.95 -8.04
C HIS A 23 18.40 6.88 -6.96
N VAL A 24 19.50 6.20 -6.61
CA VAL A 24 19.49 5.21 -5.52
C VAL A 24 19.15 5.89 -4.19
N ALA A 25 19.77 7.03 -3.90
CA ALA A 25 19.53 7.79 -2.67
C ALA A 25 18.10 8.37 -2.59
N LEU A 26 17.53 8.78 -3.73
CA LEU A 26 16.13 9.22 -3.80
C LEU A 26 15.19 8.12 -3.34
N VAL A 27 15.45 6.87 -3.72
CA VAL A 27 14.62 5.72 -3.32
C VAL A 27 14.90 5.32 -1.87
N ILE A 28 16.14 5.00 -1.52
CA ILE A 28 16.46 4.41 -0.20
C ILE A 28 16.50 5.42 0.95
N ARG A 29 16.55 6.73 0.67
CA ARG A 29 16.55 7.79 1.69
C ARG A 29 15.32 8.66 1.61
N ALA A 30 15.11 9.38 0.51
CA ALA A 30 14.04 10.38 0.43
C ALA A 30 12.65 9.73 0.42
N PHE A 31 12.42 8.79 -0.50
CA PHE A 31 11.19 8.02 -0.60
C PHE A 31 10.97 7.15 0.62
N TRP A 32 11.99 6.45 1.12
CA TRP A 32 11.84 5.66 2.33
C TRP A 32 11.47 6.50 3.55
N ARG A 33 12.06 7.69 3.70
CA ARG A 33 11.69 8.64 4.76
C ARG A 33 10.25 9.13 4.59
N TYR A 34 9.81 9.40 3.37
CA TYR A 34 8.41 9.73 3.07
C TYR A 34 7.47 8.62 3.55
N ILE A 35 7.76 7.35 3.24
CA ILE A 35 6.93 6.21 3.68
C ILE A 35 6.85 6.12 5.21
N GLN A 36 7.96 6.31 5.92
CA GLN A 36 7.96 6.34 7.38
C GLN A 36 7.04 7.45 7.93
N VAL A 37 7.07 8.64 7.34
CA VAL A 37 6.17 9.74 7.71
C VAL A 37 4.72 9.38 7.39
N MET A 38 4.44 8.79 6.23
CA MET A 38 3.07 8.38 5.85
C MET A 38 2.50 7.35 6.83
N ARG A 39 3.30 6.36 7.27
CA ARG A 39 2.87 5.38 8.27
C ARG A 39 2.50 6.03 9.60
N VAL A 40 3.25 7.06 10.04
CA VAL A 40 2.91 7.84 11.23
C VAL A 40 1.60 8.61 11.04
N LEU A 41 1.40 9.25 9.89
CA LEU A 41 0.14 9.96 9.63
C LEU A 41 -1.06 9.02 9.59
N GLN A 42 -0.92 7.88 8.92
CA GLN A 42 -1.96 6.85 8.82
C GLN A 42 -2.37 6.33 10.20
N SER A 43 -1.40 6.01 11.06
CA SER A 43 -1.67 5.52 12.41
C SER A 43 -2.16 6.60 13.36
N THR A 44 -1.66 7.84 13.24
CA THR A 44 -2.03 8.95 14.14
C THR A 44 -3.44 9.47 13.85
N TYR A 45 -3.81 9.56 12.58
CA TYR A 45 -5.08 10.15 12.15
C TYR A 45 -6.11 9.11 11.69
N TRP A 46 -5.81 7.82 11.85
CA TRP A 46 -6.68 6.71 11.47
C TRP A 46 -7.21 6.86 10.04
N LEU A 47 -6.33 7.27 9.14
CA LEU A 47 -6.70 7.53 7.75
C LEU A 47 -7.26 6.26 7.13
N GLU A 48 -8.33 6.39 6.36
CA GLU A 48 -8.86 5.26 5.59
C GLU A 48 -8.04 5.05 4.31
N PRO A 49 -7.88 3.80 3.85
CA PRO A 49 -7.30 3.50 2.55
C PRO A 49 -8.02 4.24 1.41
N ALA A 50 -7.24 4.96 0.60
CA ALA A 50 -7.80 5.68 -0.55
C ALA A 50 -7.98 4.71 -1.73
N GLY A 51 -9.24 4.32 -1.96
CA GLY A 51 -9.61 3.38 -3.02
C GLY A 51 -9.52 1.93 -2.57
N SER A 52 -10.46 1.10 -3.02
CA SER A 52 -10.37 -0.34 -2.78
C SER A 52 -9.38 -0.95 -3.78
N HIS A 53 -8.16 -1.25 -3.36
CA HIS A 53 -7.32 -2.22 -4.07
C HIS A 53 -8.01 -3.61 -4.15
N GLY A 54 -9.10 -3.79 -3.41
CA GLY A 54 -9.82 -5.05 -3.29
C GLY A 54 -8.95 -6.06 -2.56
N VAL A 55 -9.23 -7.33 -2.80
CA VAL A 55 -8.53 -8.47 -2.19
C VAL A 55 -7.09 -8.63 -2.73
N TRP A 56 -6.68 -7.80 -3.70
CA TRP A 56 -5.40 -7.90 -4.38
C TRP A 56 -4.35 -6.88 -3.90
N GLY A 57 -4.67 -6.01 -2.93
CA GLY A 57 -3.70 -5.11 -2.33
C GLY A 57 -2.78 -5.83 -1.34
N LEU A 58 -1.46 -5.71 -1.50
CA LEU A 58 -0.46 -6.18 -0.53
C LEU A 58 -0.55 -5.40 0.80
N ASP A 59 -0.61 -4.08 0.69
CA ASP A 59 -0.79 -3.10 1.77
C ASP A 59 -1.92 -2.18 1.34
N ASP A 60 -2.71 -1.74 2.31
CA ASP A 60 -3.92 -0.97 2.03
C ASP A 60 -3.61 0.47 1.57
N TYR A 61 -2.38 0.95 1.81
CA TYR A 61 -1.94 2.32 1.48
C TYR A 61 -0.81 2.39 0.44
N HIS A 62 0.04 1.37 0.37
CA HIS A 62 1.34 1.46 -0.29
C HIS A 62 1.60 0.37 -1.33
N PHE A 63 2.10 0.75 -2.50
CA PHE A 63 2.52 -0.19 -3.54
C PHE A 63 4.02 -0.09 -3.83
N LEU A 64 4.52 1.13 -4.06
CA LEU A 64 5.90 1.39 -4.47
C LEU A 64 6.98 0.83 -3.52
N PRO A 65 6.80 0.78 -2.19
CA PRO A 65 7.79 0.17 -1.29
C PRO A 65 8.01 -1.32 -1.56
N PHE A 66 6.97 -2.05 -1.98
CA PHE A 66 7.11 -3.45 -2.39
C PHE A 66 7.77 -3.57 -3.77
N LEU A 67 7.46 -2.65 -4.69
CA LEU A 67 8.11 -2.62 -6.00
C LEU A 67 9.62 -2.38 -5.85
N PHE A 68 10.03 -1.35 -5.13
CA PHE A 68 11.44 -1.06 -4.88
C PHE A 68 12.10 -2.10 -3.98
N GLY A 69 11.40 -2.59 -2.95
CA GLY A 69 11.89 -3.64 -2.07
C GLY A 69 12.16 -4.96 -2.79
N SER A 70 11.31 -5.35 -3.74
CA SER A 70 11.54 -6.54 -4.57
C SER A 70 12.71 -6.34 -5.52
N ALA A 71 12.95 -5.10 -5.98
CA ALA A 71 14.14 -4.74 -6.76
C ALA A 71 15.43 -4.89 -5.93
N GLN A 72 15.44 -4.49 -4.66
CA GLN A 72 16.59 -4.69 -3.74
C GLN A 72 16.97 -6.18 -3.60
N LEU A 73 16.00 -7.08 -3.73
CA LEU A 73 16.16 -8.52 -3.52
C LEU A 73 16.44 -9.30 -4.83
N ARG A 74 16.51 -8.62 -5.98
CA ARG A 74 16.82 -9.25 -7.27
C ARG A 74 18.21 -9.89 -7.23
N GLY A 75 18.30 -11.13 -7.72
CA GLY A 75 19.57 -11.88 -7.73
C GLY A 75 20.07 -12.36 -6.36
N HIS A 76 19.30 -12.16 -5.27
CA HIS A 76 19.76 -12.52 -3.94
C HIS A 76 20.00 -14.03 -3.79
N LYS A 77 21.18 -14.42 -3.29
CA LYS A 77 21.63 -15.82 -3.28
C LYS A 77 20.77 -16.73 -2.40
N TYR A 78 20.35 -16.26 -1.23
CA TYR A 78 19.66 -17.06 -0.21
C TYR A 78 18.18 -16.72 -0.04
N LEU A 79 17.84 -15.43 0.09
CA LEU A 79 16.47 -14.97 0.23
C LEU A 79 15.63 -15.31 -1.01
N ARG A 80 14.43 -15.81 -0.79
CA ARG A 80 13.44 -16.19 -1.81
C ARG A 80 12.11 -15.57 -1.42
N PRO A 81 11.18 -15.32 -2.36
CA PRO A 81 9.88 -14.76 -2.03
C PRO A 81 9.16 -15.47 -0.87
N LYS A 82 9.30 -16.80 -0.77
CA LYS A 82 8.74 -17.59 0.34
C LYS A 82 9.22 -17.19 1.74
N THR A 83 10.38 -16.53 1.90
CA THR A 83 10.94 -16.20 3.22
C THR A 83 10.19 -15.08 3.92
N ILE A 84 9.27 -14.38 3.24
CA ILE A 84 8.45 -13.32 3.85
C ILE A 84 7.44 -13.85 4.89
N TYR A 85 7.25 -15.18 4.98
CA TYR A 85 6.36 -15.81 5.95
C TYR A 85 7.09 -16.23 7.24
N ASP A 86 8.41 -16.20 7.22
CA ASP A 86 9.21 -16.51 8.39
C ASP A 86 9.33 -15.22 9.22
N ALA A 87 8.61 -15.18 10.34
CA ALA A 87 8.53 -13.98 11.18
C ALA A 87 9.89 -13.58 11.75
N GLU A 88 10.76 -14.55 12.07
CA GLU A 88 12.10 -14.28 12.59
C GLU A 88 12.97 -13.63 11.52
N VAL A 89 12.94 -14.19 10.30
CA VAL A 89 13.65 -13.61 9.14
C VAL A 89 13.12 -12.21 8.81
N VAL A 90 11.80 -12.02 8.87
CA VAL A 90 11.18 -10.71 8.65
C VAL A 90 11.65 -9.70 9.69
N ASP A 91 11.68 -10.09 10.97
CA ASP A 91 12.11 -9.20 12.05
C ASP A 91 13.58 -8.81 11.95
N GLU A 92 14.44 -9.76 11.57
CA GLU A 92 15.87 -9.53 11.37
C GLU A 92 16.13 -8.59 10.18
N LEU A 93 15.46 -8.82 9.05
CA LEU A 93 15.75 -8.13 7.78
C LEU A 93 14.94 -6.85 7.55
N ALA A 94 13.96 -6.55 8.40
CA ALA A 94 13.11 -5.37 8.25
C ALA A 94 13.87 -4.03 8.32
N ASN A 95 15.06 -4.00 8.92
CA ASN A 95 15.88 -2.78 8.97
C ASN A 95 16.70 -2.56 7.68
N ASP A 96 16.96 -3.62 6.92
CA ASP A 96 17.85 -3.59 5.76
C ASP A 96 17.08 -3.51 4.43
N TYR A 97 15.90 -4.11 4.37
CA TYR A 97 15.13 -4.26 3.13
C TYR A 97 13.71 -3.71 3.27
N MET A 98 13.32 -2.81 2.36
CA MET A 98 11.99 -2.17 2.39
C MET A 98 10.86 -3.20 2.30
N TYR A 99 11.05 -4.28 1.53
CA TYR A 99 10.02 -5.30 1.38
C TYR A 99 9.71 -5.96 2.74
N PHE A 100 10.75 -6.39 3.46
CA PHE A 100 10.60 -7.01 4.77
C PHE A 100 10.08 -6.02 5.81
N ALA A 101 10.50 -4.75 5.75
CA ALA A 101 9.95 -3.68 6.59
C ALA A 101 8.43 -3.52 6.41
N CYS A 102 7.95 -3.57 5.16
CA CYS A 102 6.52 -3.47 4.88
C CYS A 102 5.75 -4.71 5.33
N ILE A 103 6.31 -5.91 5.15
CA ILE A 103 5.70 -7.15 5.67
C ILE A 103 5.62 -7.12 7.20
N LYS A 104 6.68 -6.67 7.88
CA LYS A 104 6.68 -6.49 9.35
C LYS A 104 5.57 -5.54 9.80
N PHE A 105 5.39 -4.42 9.12
CA PHE A 105 4.30 -3.50 9.42
C PHE A 105 2.91 -4.11 9.20
N ILE A 106 2.71 -4.86 8.11
CA ILE A 106 1.44 -5.54 7.87
C ILE A 106 1.17 -6.53 9.01
N ASN A 107 2.18 -7.29 9.43
CA ASN A 107 2.06 -8.23 10.55
C ASN A 107 1.74 -7.55 11.88
N SER A 108 2.21 -6.32 12.11
CA SER A 108 1.91 -5.60 13.35
C SER A 108 0.48 -5.06 13.40
N ILE A 109 -0.18 -4.84 12.26
CA ILE A 109 -1.55 -4.30 12.20
C ILE A 109 -2.61 -5.38 11.92
N LYS A 110 -2.29 -6.44 11.17
CA LYS A 110 -3.25 -7.48 10.78
C LYS A 110 -3.18 -8.65 11.76
N THR A 111 -4.31 -8.91 12.41
CA THR A 111 -4.41 -9.79 13.58
C THR A 111 -4.54 -11.28 13.25
N ALA A 112 -4.77 -11.62 11.98
CA ALA A 112 -4.69 -12.99 11.50
C ALA A 112 -3.52 -13.13 10.52
N SER A 113 -3.03 -14.36 10.37
CA SER A 113 -1.96 -14.72 9.43
C SER A 113 -2.15 -14.02 8.08
N LEU A 114 -1.06 -13.42 7.56
CA LEU A 114 -0.95 -12.81 6.21
C LEU A 114 -1.71 -13.57 5.13
N ARG A 115 -1.74 -14.91 5.24
CA ARG A 115 -2.40 -15.85 4.33
C ARG A 115 -3.90 -15.60 4.16
N TRP A 116 -4.59 -15.12 5.19
CA TRP A 116 -6.05 -14.94 5.15
C TRP A 116 -6.49 -13.58 4.61
N HIS A 117 -5.58 -12.62 4.48
CA HIS A 117 -5.93 -11.22 4.21
C HIS A 117 -5.42 -10.67 2.89
N SER A 118 -4.51 -11.37 2.20
CA SER A 118 -4.02 -10.92 0.90
C SER A 118 -3.69 -12.11 0.00
N PRO A 119 -4.65 -12.63 -0.79
CA PRO A 119 -4.40 -13.62 -1.85
C PRO A 119 -3.27 -13.26 -2.81
N MET A 120 -2.88 -11.98 -2.90
CA MET A 120 -1.68 -11.58 -3.62
C MET A 120 -0.39 -12.13 -2.99
N LEU A 121 -0.33 -12.32 -1.68
CA LEU A 121 0.80 -12.96 -1.01
C LEU A 121 0.90 -14.45 -1.35
N ASP A 122 -0.21 -15.14 -1.62
CA ASP A 122 -0.20 -16.52 -2.13
C ASP A 122 0.35 -16.57 -3.57
N VAL A 123 0.08 -15.56 -4.39
CA VAL A 123 0.69 -15.42 -5.72
C VAL A 123 2.20 -15.23 -5.59
N ILE A 124 2.66 -14.39 -4.66
CA ILE A 124 4.09 -14.17 -4.40
C ILE A 124 4.78 -15.46 -3.92
N LEU A 125 4.09 -16.29 -3.12
CA LEU A 125 4.59 -17.62 -2.72
C LEU A 125 4.82 -18.56 -3.90
N ALA A 126 3.95 -18.51 -4.91
CA ALA A 126 4.08 -19.35 -6.10
C ALA A 126 5.30 -18.95 -6.97
N VAL A 127 5.86 -17.75 -6.75
CA VAL A 127 6.98 -17.23 -7.52
C VAL A 127 8.32 -17.65 -6.91
N LYS A 128 9.19 -18.24 -7.74
CA LYS A 128 10.49 -18.78 -7.28
C LYS A 128 11.58 -17.72 -7.10
N THR A 129 11.49 -16.56 -7.76
CA THR A 129 12.57 -15.56 -7.79
C THR A 129 12.04 -14.15 -7.60
N TRP A 130 12.81 -13.30 -6.91
CA TRP A 130 12.49 -11.88 -6.72
C TRP A 130 12.44 -11.09 -8.03
N GLU A 131 13.18 -11.53 -9.05
CA GLU A 131 13.10 -10.94 -10.40
C GLU A 131 11.70 -11.09 -11.01
N LYS A 132 11.09 -12.28 -10.89
CA LYS A 132 9.72 -12.50 -11.36
C LYS A 132 8.70 -11.74 -10.53
N VAL A 133 8.91 -11.64 -9.21
CA VAL A 133 8.07 -10.80 -8.34
C VAL A 133 8.14 -9.36 -8.81
N ASN A 134 9.34 -8.80 -8.95
CA ASN A 134 9.53 -7.41 -9.37
C ASN A 134 8.90 -7.12 -10.74
N ALA A 135 9.11 -8.00 -11.73
CA ALA A 135 8.48 -7.89 -13.04
C ALA A 135 6.94 -7.90 -12.96
N GLY A 136 6.36 -8.83 -12.18
CA GLY A 136 4.92 -8.86 -11.94
C GLY A 136 4.40 -7.61 -11.24
N MET A 137 5.16 -7.07 -10.29
CA MET A 137 4.81 -5.81 -9.62
C MET A 137 4.85 -4.60 -10.55
N ILE A 138 5.76 -4.56 -11.52
CA ILE A 138 5.78 -3.50 -12.55
C ILE A 138 4.49 -3.55 -13.39
N GLU A 139 4.13 -4.73 -13.89
CA GLU A 139 2.91 -4.89 -14.70
C GLU A 139 1.65 -4.60 -13.89
N MET A 140 1.63 -5.02 -12.63
CA MET A 140 0.52 -4.72 -11.73
C MET A 140 0.43 -3.23 -11.41
N TYR A 141 1.55 -2.52 -11.22
CA TYR A 141 1.52 -1.07 -11.00
C TYR A 141 0.92 -0.35 -12.22
N LYS A 142 1.29 -0.76 -13.43
CA LYS A 142 0.71 -0.22 -14.66
C LYS A 142 -0.80 -0.47 -14.74
N ALA A 143 -1.25 -1.70 -14.48
CA ALA A 143 -2.66 -2.07 -14.61
C ALA A 143 -3.53 -1.49 -13.48
N GLU A 144 -3.09 -1.65 -12.24
CA GLU A 144 -3.91 -1.44 -11.04
C GLU A 144 -3.76 -0.04 -10.43
N VAL A 145 -2.71 0.70 -10.79
CA VAL A 145 -2.49 2.08 -10.33
C VAL A 145 -2.64 3.05 -11.50
N LEU A 146 -1.78 2.94 -12.51
CA LEU A 146 -1.77 3.89 -13.64
C LEU A 146 -2.95 3.69 -14.59
N GLY A 147 -3.44 2.46 -14.74
CA GLY A 147 -4.55 2.09 -15.60
C GLY A 147 -5.94 2.26 -14.96
N LYS A 148 -6.01 2.59 -13.66
CA LYS A 148 -7.29 2.76 -12.95
C LYS A 148 -7.75 4.21 -12.95
N LEU A 149 -8.92 4.45 -13.55
CA LEU A 149 -9.55 5.77 -13.56
C LEU A 149 -9.69 6.38 -12.16
N PRO A 150 -10.16 5.66 -11.11
CA PRO A 150 -10.29 6.25 -9.77
C PRO A 150 -8.97 6.76 -9.17
N VAL A 151 -7.83 6.21 -9.62
CA VAL A 151 -6.50 6.62 -9.17
C VAL A 151 -6.00 7.77 -10.05
N ILE A 152 -5.99 7.58 -11.37
CA ILE A 152 -5.38 8.54 -12.31
C ILE A 152 -6.21 9.80 -12.52
N GLN A 153 -7.50 9.82 -12.17
CA GLN A 153 -8.35 11.02 -12.24
C GLN A 153 -7.83 12.18 -11.38
N HIS A 154 -7.01 11.87 -10.35
CA HIS A 154 -6.40 12.86 -9.47
C HIS A 154 -4.98 13.26 -9.92
N PHE A 155 -4.47 12.70 -11.02
CA PHE A 155 -3.15 13.02 -11.55
C PHE A 155 -3.13 14.44 -12.10
N LEU A 156 -2.09 15.20 -11.72
CA LEU A 156 -1.92 16.59 -12.14
C LEU A 156 -0.95 16.68 -13.31
N PHE A 157 -1.40 17.29 -14.40
CA PHE A 157 -0.57 17.61 -15.55
C PHE A 157 -0.12 19.08 -15.50
N GLY A 158 1.09 19.34 -15.97
CA GLY A 158 1.69 20.67 -15.99
C GLY A 158 2.76 20.79 -17.06
N SER A 159 3.61 21.81 -16.97
CA SER A 159 4.68 22.02 -17.94
C SER A 159 5.79 20.94 -17.88
N ILE A 160 6.06 20.39 -16.70
CA ILE A 160 7.11 19.37 -16.49
C ILE A 160 6.60 17.97 -16.82
N LEU A 161 5.34 17.69 -16.51
CA LEU A 161 4.64 16.43 -16.79
C LEU A 161 3.44 16.75 -17.71
N PRO A 162 3.66 16.91 -19.02
CA PRO A 162 2.61 17.28 -19.96
C PRO A 162 1.61 16.14 -20.18
N TYR A 163 0.36 16.50 -20.48
CA TYR A 163 -0.62 15.56 -21.01
C TYR A 163 -0.45 15.47 -22.53
N GLU A 164 -0.05 14.30 -23.01
CA GLU A 164 0.14 14.01 -24.44
C GLU A 164 -0.99 13.16 -25.03
N GLY A 165 -2.05 12.93 -24.26
CA GLY A 165 -3.21 12.16 -24.71
C GLY A 165 -4.12 12.94 -25.66
N PRO A 166 -5.12 12.27 -26.25
CA PRO A 166 -6.11 12.93 -27.10
C PRO A 166 -6.82 14.04 -26.32
N PRO A 167 -7.15 15.17 -26.95
CA PRO A 167 -7.90 16.24 -26.29
C PRO A 167 -9.20 15.67 -25.71
N PRO A 168 -9.65 16.16 -24.54
CA PRO A 168 -10.95 15.79 -24.00
C PRO A 168 -12.01 16.00 -25.08
N SER A 169 -12.86 14.99 -25.30
CA SER A 169 -13.91 15.07 -26.32
C SER A 169 -14.78 16.32 -26.07
N GLU A 170 -14.82 17.24 -27.03
CA GLU A 170 -15.66 18.44 -26.99
C GLU A 170 -17.16 18.12 -27.08
N ALA A 171 -17.52 16.87 -27.37
CA ALA A 171 -18.89 16.40 -27.29
C ALA A 171 -19.28 16.28 -25.81
N GLY A 172 -19.90 17.35 -25.29
CA GLY A 172 -20.80 17.26 -24.16
C GLY A 172 -21.91 16.26 -24.50
N ASP A 173 -21.63 14.99 -24.25
CA ASP A 173 -22.59 13.91 -24.40
C ASP A 173 -23.64 14.09 -23.31
N LYS A 174 -24.75 14.71 -23.69
CA LYS A 174 -25.96 14.83 -22.86
C LYS A 174 -26.60 13.46 -22.57
N ASN A 175 -26.02 12.36 -23.06
CA ASN A 175 -26.39 10.98 -22.74
C ASN A 175 -25.23 10.14 -22.21
N ALA A 176 -24.15 10.75 -21.72
CA ALA A 176 -23.27 10.04 -20.82
C ALA A 176 -24.12 9.71 -19.60
N HIS A 177 -24.36 8.42 -19.36
CA HIS A 177 -24.90 7.93 -18.10
C HIS A 177 -24.25 8.77 -17.01
N HIS A 178 -25.05 9.61 -16.33
CA HIS A 178 -24.68 10.12 -15.04
C HIS A 178 -24.29 8.86 -14.28
N GLY A 179 -22.99 8.61 -14.15
CA GLY A 179 -22.50 7.71 -13.13
C GLY A 179 -23.19 8.24 -11.91
N ARG A 180 -24.13 7.46 -11.36
CA ARG A 180 -24.76 7.80 -10.11
C ARG A 180 -23.59 8.20 -9.24
N VAL A 181 -23.52 9.48 -8.90
CA VAL A 181 -22.93 9.87 -7.65
C VAL A 181 -23.76 9.06 -6.69
N HIS A 182 -23.23 7.91 -6.27
CA HIS A 182 -23.63 7.35 -5.01
C HIS A 182 -23.17 8.40 -4.00
N GLU A 183 -23.99 9.43 -3.83
CA GLU A 183 -24.20 10.06 -2.53
C GLU A 183 -24.74 8.93 -1.67
N GLY A 184 -23.80 8.18 -1.13
CA GLY A 184 -24.02 6.99 -0.37
C GLY A 184 -22.72 6.78 0.35
N TRP A 185 -22.61 7.40 1.53
CA TRP A 185 -21.84 6.81 2.61
C TRP A 185 -21.83 5.30 2.46
N GLY A 186 -20.63 4.72 2.52
CA GLY A 186 -20.44 3.28 2.44
C GLY A 186 -21.35 2.58 3.44
N ASP A 187 -22.50 2.11 2.95
CA ASP A 187 -23.46 1.34 3.70
C ASP A 187 -23.37 -0.09 3.19
N CYS A 188 -22.27 -0.75 3.58
CA CYS A 188 -22.15 -2.21 3.55
C CYS A 188 -22.56 -2.77 4.93
N CYS A 189 -23.66 -2.26 5.49
CA CYS A 189 -24.09 -2.35 6.89
C CYS A 189 -23.43 -1.25 7.73
N GLY A 190 -24.20 -0.26 8.18
CA GLY A 190 -23.84 0.83 9.10
C GLY A 190 -23.30 0.43 10.48
N ILE A 191 -22.47 -0.60 10.54
CA ILE A 191 -21.55 -0.90 11.62
C ILE A 191 -20.24 -0.18 11.24
N PRO A 192 -19.78 0.82 12.01
CA PRO A 192 -18.46 1.39 11.78
C PRO A 192 -17.42 0.28 11.92
N ILE A 193 -16.80 -0.11 10.81
CA ILE A 193 -15.67 -1.05 10.82
C ILE A 193 -14.47 -0.22 11.28
N PRO A 194 -13.88 -0.52 12.46
CA PRO A 194 -12.73 0.22 12.94
C PRO A 194 -11.60 0.15 11.92
N SER A 195 -10.91 1.26 11.69
CA SER A 195 -9.69 1.25 10.88
C SER A 195 -8.73 0.18 11.40
N ALA A 196 -7.91 -0.42 10.52
CA ALA A 196 -6.96 -1.46 10.94
C ALA A 196 -6.04 -0.98 12.09
N PHE A 197 -5.76 0.32 12.15
CA PHE A 197 -5.03 0.96 13.25
C PHE A 197 -5.82 1.02 14.55
N ALA A 198 -7.11 1.41 14.50
CA ALA A 198 -7.98 1.39 15.67
C ALA A 198 -8.11 -0.02 16.26
N ALA A 199 -8.26 -1.03 15.39
CA ALA A 199 -8.33 -2.43 15.80
C ALA A 199 -7.01 -2.94 16.44
N ALA A 200 -5.85 -2.44 16.01
CA ALA A 200 -4.55 -2.78 16.58
C ALA A 200 -4.32 -2.11 17.95
N GLN A 201 -4.65 -0.82 18.09
CA GLN A 201 -4.46 -0.06 19.32
C GLN A 201 -5.37 -0.54 20.47
N ASP A 202 -6.60 -0.95 20.16
CA ASP A 202 -7.51 -1.58 21.14
C ASP A 202 -6.93 -2.87 21.74
N ARG A 203 -6.01 -3.55 21.03
CA ARG A 203 -5.36 -4.77 21.52
C ARG A 203 -4.19 -4.47 22.44
N GLU A 204 -3.32 -3.52 22.09
CA GLU A 204 -2.25 -3.07 23.00
C GLU A 204 -2.85 -2.57 24.33
N GLY A 205 -3.99 -1.85 24.26
CA GLY A 205 -4.74 -1.46 25.45
C GLY A 205 -5.27 -2.65 26.25
N ARG A 206 -5.79 -3.71 25.60
CA ARG A 206 -6.27 -4.92 26.28
C ARG A 206 -5.14 -5.79 26.86
N GLU A 207 -4.00 -5.88 26.20
CA GLU A 207 -2.83 -6.61 26.71
C GLU A 207 -2.20 -5.89 27.91
N MET A 208 -2.22 -4.56 27.94
CA MET A 208 -1.81 -3.77 29.11
C MET A 208 -2.81 -3.83 30.28
N ILE A 209 -4.10 -4.07 30.01
CA ILE A 209 -5.16 -4.18 31.04
C ILE A 209 -5.34 -5.63 31.55
N GLY A 210 -4.71 -6.62 30.92
CA GLY A 210 -4.78 -8.05 31.25
C GLY A 210 -4.23 -8.48 32.62
N GLY A 211 -3.92 -7.54 33.52
CA GLY A 211 -3.52 -7.78 34.91
C GLY A 211 -4.63 -7.62 35.96
N GLY A 212 -5.85 -7.20 35.60
CA GLY A 212 -6.90 -6.89 36.59
C GLY A 212 -8.28 -7.39 36.19
N GLY A 213 -8.82 -8.34 36.96
CA GLY A 213 -10.15 -8.92 36.76
C GLY A 213 -11.27 -7.86 36.78
N GLY A 214 -12.07 -7.83 35.71
CA GLY A 214 -13.29 -7.04 35.60
C GLY A 214 -14.19 -7.61 34.51
N ALA A 215 -15.48 -7.73 34.79
CA ALA A 215 -16.47 -8.54 34.07
C ALA A 215 -16.49 -8.31 32.54
N GLY A 216 -16.12 -9.35 31.79
CA GLY A 216 -16.19 -9.37 30.32
C GLY A 216 -17.63 -9.49 29.81
N ILE A 217 -17.95 -8.70 28.78
CA ILE A 217 -19.17 -8.82 27.98
C ILE A 217 -19.16 -10.19 27.29
N ARG A 218 -20.14 -11.04 27.61
CA ARG A 218 -20.31 -12.36 26.98
C ARG A 218 -20.83 -12.20 25.54
N PRO A 219 -20.25 -12.89 24.54
CA PRO A 219 -20.84 -12.97 23.21
C PRO A 219 -22.18 -13.72 23.25
N VAL A 220 -23.17 -13.20 22.52
CA VAL A 220 -24.48 -13.84 22.33
C VAL A 220 -24.33 -14.93 21.27
N PRO A 221 -24.81 -16.17 21.48
CA PRO A 221 -24.78 -17.22 20.46
C PRO A 221 -25.81 -16.90 19.38
N PHE A 222 -25.45 -17.08 18.11
CA PHE A 222 -26.42 -17.18 17.02
C PHE A 222 -26.72 -18.66 16.77
N ASP A 223 -28.00 -19.01 16.77
CA ASP A 223 -28.53 -20.27 16.21
C ASP A 223 -28.45 -20.27 14.68
#